data_AF-A0A1F6BDL6-F1
#
_entry.id   AF-A0A1F6BDL6-F1
#
_cell.length_a   1.000
_cell.length_b   1.000
_cell.length_c   1.000
_cell.angle_alpha   90.00
_cell.angle_beta   90.00
_cell.angle_gamma   90.00
#
_symmetry.space_group_name_H-M   'P 1'
#
loop_
_entity.id
_entity.type
_entity.pdbx_description
1 polymer ?
#
loop_
_entity_poly.entity_id
_entity_poly.type
_entity_poly.pdbx_seq_one_letter_code
_entity_poly.pdbx_strand_id
1 'polypeptide(L)'
;MKRKILFLVGLVGLVIVVALVVKTLTNRSPKQGELRVDSSPAASIFLNNKNIGRSPFTDKVTAGSYTLKLVPDSVSTQLSPWEGQIVVGQNVLTYVNATLAQSELTTAVDILWLEKISSKNSELSVTTTPDGATVMVDDATRGITPLTLADITPGDHTVTITSVGFLTRTLKVKLTAGYRLIVTMRMGLAPGGQAPVASPTAALTLTGSVTPTPKTATSSATAPDPAKPFITIKDTPTGFLRVRMEAGTSATEAGRVNPGDKFTILETHTVSDTPWYQIKYDGTNTGWVSGQYTTKTE
;
A
#
# COMPACT_ATOMS: atom_id res chain seq x y z
N MET A 1 48.50 29.95 -50.03
CA MET A 1 47.66 28.74 -50.13
C MET A 1 47.76 27.84 -48.88
N LYS A 2 48.95 27.60 -48.32
CA LYS A 2 49.17 26.71 -47.14
C LYS A 2 48.35 27.05 -45.88
N ARG A 3 48.20 28.34 -45.53
CA ARG A 3 47.38 28.79 -44.37
C ARG A 3 45.88 28.48 -44.50
N LYS A 4 45.33 28.54 -45.72
CA LYS A 4 43.90 28.22 -45.97
C LYS A 4 43.64 26.71 -45.85
N ILE A 5 44.61 25.89 -46.25
CA ILE A 5 44.56 24.42 -46.13
C ILE A 5 44.63 24.00 -44.65
N LEU A 6 45.53 24.59 -43.86
CA LEU A 6 45.62 24.33 -42.41
C LEU A 6 44.32 24.66 -41.66
N PHE A 7 43.65 25.76 -42.02
CA PHE A 7 42.38 26.15 -41.43
C PHE A 7 41.25 25.17 -41.78
N LEU A 8 41.20 24.72 -43.04
CA LEU A 8 40.20 23.77 -43.53
C LEU A 8 40.36 22.39 -42.86
N VAL A 9 41.60 21.92 -42.68
CA VAL A 9 41.90 20.66 -41.99
C VAL A 9 41.50 20.75 -40.51
N GLY A 10 41.77 21.87 -39.84
CA GLY A 10 41.36 22.10 -38.45
C GLY A 10 39.83 22.11 -38.28
N LEU A 11 39.11 22.74 -39.21
CA LEU A 11 37.64 22.82 -39.18
C LEU A 11 36.98 21.45 -39.44
N VAL A 12 37.51 20.67 -40.37
CA VAL A 12 37.03 19.29 -40.61
C VAL A 12 37.32 18.40 -39.39
N GLY A 13 38.49 18.53 -38.78
CA GLY A 13 38.81 17.83 -37.52
C GLY A 13 37.84 18.16 -36.40
N LEU A 14 37.49 19.45 -36.22
CA LEU A 14 36.53 19.88 -35.21
C LEU A 14 35.13 19.31 -35.46
N VAL A 15 34.66 19.29 -36.71
CA VAL A 15 33.35 18.71 -37.07
C VAL A 15 33.31 17.21 -36.77
N ILE A 16 34.40 16.48 -37.05
CA ILE A 16 34.50 15.05 -36.74
C ILE A 16 34.48 14.81 -35.23
N VAL A 17 35.18 15.63 -34.44
CA VAL A 17 35.17 15.54 -32.98
C VAL A 17 33.78 15.84 -32.42
N VAL A 18 33.12 16.90 -32.89
CA VAL A 18 31.75 17.21 -32.48
C VAL A 18 30.78 16.10 -32.87
N ALA A 19 30.90 15.53 -34.08
CA ALA A 19 30.08 14.40 -34.51
C ALA A 19 30.32 13.15 -33.66
N LEU A 20 31.57 12.86 -33.29
CA LEU A 20 31.92 11.76 -32.38
C LEU A 20 31.36 12.00 -30.97
N VAL A 21 31.50 13.21 -30.43
CA VAL A 21 30.96 13.60 -29.12
C VAL A 21 29.44 13.50 -29.12
N VAL A 22 28.77 14.07 -30.12
CA VAL A 22 27.31 13.98 -30.29
C VAL A 22 26.88 12.52 -30.42
N LYS A 23 27.57 11.70 -31.23
CA LYS A 23 27.28 10.26 -31.36
C LYS A 23 27.49 9.52 -30.04
N THR A 24 28.52 9.83 -29.26
CA THR A 24 28.72 9.21 -27.93
C THR A 24 27.70 9.68 -26.89
N LEU A 25 27.20 10.92 -27.00
CA LEU A 25 26.17 11.46 -26.12
C LEU A 25 24.75 10.97 -26.51
N THR A 26 24.49 10.71 -27.79
CA THR A 26 23.21 10.19 -28.29
C THR A 26 23.13 8.65 -28.35
N ASN A 27 24.24 7.93 -28.25
CA ASN A 27 24.27 6.46 -28.27
C ASN A 27 24.09 5.80 -26.88
N ARG A 28 23.40 6.47 -25.94
CA ARG A 28 22.91 5.80 -24.73
C ARG A 28 21.65 5.05 -25.13
N SER A 29 21.78 3.75 -25.41
CA SER A 29 20.63 2.87 -25.59
C SER A 29 19.64 3.09 -24.44
N PRO A 30 18.33 3.20 -24.73
CA PRO A 30 17.35 3.37 -23.68
C PRO A 30 17.52 2.22 -22.71
N LYS A 31 17.64 2.54 -21.43
CA LYS A 31 17.81 1.51 -20.42
C LYS A 31 16.49 0.76 -20.35
N GLN A 32 16.50 -0.51 -20.71
CA GLN A 32 15.29 -1.35 -20.83
C GLN A 32 15.20 -2.30 -19.64
N GLY A 33 13.99 -2.71 -19.31
CA GLY A 33 13.67 -3.86 -18.46
C GLY A 33 12.82 -4.86 -19.21
N GLU A 34 12.52 -5.98 -18.58
CA GLU A 34 11.58 -6.97 -19.11
C GLU A 34 10.25 -6.83 -18.37
N LEU A 35 9.16 -6.70 -19.11
CA LEU A 35 7.82 -6.68 -18.57
C LEU A 35 7.15 -8.01 -18.90
N ARG A 36 6.72 -8.74 -17.88
CA ARG A 36 5.87 -9.91 -18.03
C ARG A 36 4.52 -9.69 -17.37
N VAL A 37 3.46 -9.93 -18.11
CA VAL A 37 2.08 -9.76 -17.65
C VAL A 37 1.30 -11.04 -17.91
N ASP A 38 0.89 -11.70 -16.84
CA ASP A 38 -0.01 -12.85 -16.86
C ASP A 38 -1.38 -12.40 -16.32
N SER A 39 -2.46 -12.83 -16.96
CA SER A 39 -3.80 -12.60 -16.40
C SER A 39 -4.77 -13.74 -16.68
N SER A 40 -5.72 -13.91 -15.77
CA SER A 40 -6.82 -14.86 -15.89
C SER A 40 -8.15 -14.16 -15.57
N PRO A 41 -9.15 -14.19 -16.47
CA PRO A 41 -9.04 -14.62 -17.87
C PRO A 41 -8.08 -13.73 -18.67
N ALA A 42 -7.76 -14.14 -19.90
CA ALA A 42 -6.89 -13.37 -20.78
C ALA A 42 -7.42 -11.94 -21.00
N ALA A 43 -6.51 -10.98 -21.07
CA ALA A 43 -6.81 -9.57 -21.20
C ALA A 43 -5.92 -8.89 -22.25
N SER A 44 -6.49 -7.90 -22.91
CA SER A 44 -5.76 -6.91 -23.69
C SER A 44 -5.00 -5.95 -22.76
N ILE A 45 -3.75 -5.66 -23.10
CA ILE A 45 -2.81 -4.94 -22.24
C ILE A 45 -2.51 -3.57 -22.84
N PHE A 46 -2.68 -2.53 -22.02
CA PHE A 46 -2.38 -1.16 -22.38
C PHE A 46 -1.34 -0.58 -21.42
N LEU A 47 -0.33 0.08 -21.98
CA LEU A 47 0.72 0.77 -21.23
C LEU A 47 0.68 2.26 -21.59
N ASN A 48 0.38 3.13 -20.62
CA ASN A 48 0.08 4.55 -20.86
C ASN A 48 -0.96 4.73 -21.99
N ASN A 49 -2.06 3.99 -21.91
CA ASN A 49 -3.15 3.96 -22.90
C ASN A 49 -2.79 3.42 -24.29
N LYS A 50 -1.52 3.06 -24.56
CA LYS A 50 -1.11 2.39 -25.79
C LYS A 50 -1.31 0.88 -25.66
N ASN A 51 -2.06 0.26 -26.57
CA ASN A 51 -2.17 -1.20 -26.63
C ASN A 51 -0.79 -1.80 -26.98
N ILE A 52 -0.30 -2.71 -26.14
CA ILE A 52 0.98 -3.40 -26.32
C ILE A 52 0.83 -4.90 -26.60
N GLY A 53 -0.36 -5.48 -26.45
CA GLY A 53 -0.59 -6.89 -26.72
C GLY A 53 -1.69 -7.51 -25.87
N ARG A 54 -1.61 -8.82 -25.68
CA ARG A 54 -2.54 -9.63 -24.87
C ARG A 54 -1.77 -10.50 -23.89
N SER A 55 -2.36 -10.79 -22.73
CA SER A 55 -1.77 -11.71 -21.76
C SER A 55 -1.96 -13.18 -22.19
N PRO A 56 -1.00 -14.08 -21.94
CA PRO A 56 0.31 -13.81 -21.36
C PRO A 56 1.20 -12.99 -22.32
N PHE A 57 1.90 -12.02 -21.78
CA PHE A 57 2.75 -11.09 -22.52
C PHE A 57 4.14 -11.04 -21.91
N THR A 58 5.17 -10.98 -22.75
CA THR A 58 6.56 -10.78 -22.34
C THR A 58 7.29 -10.00 -23.43
N ASP A 59 7.82 -8.83 -23.08
CA ASP A 59 8.63 -8.02 -24.00
C ASP A 59 9.55 -7.05 -23.23
N LYS A 60 10.55 -6.51 -23.92
CA LYS A 60 11.41 -5.44 -23.40
C LYS A 60 10.70 -4.11 -23.45
N VAL A 61 10.65 -3.43 -22.31
CA VAL A 61 10.04 -2.10 -22.16
C VAL A 61 11.11 -1.13 -21.67
N THR A 62 11.03 0.12 -22.11
CA THR A 62 11.93 1.16 -21.58
C THR A 62 11.74 1.28 -20.07
N ALA A 63 12.80 1.49 -19.31
CA ALA A 63 12.69 1.65 -17.86
C ALA A 63 11.97 2.97 -17.52
N GLY A 64 11.04 2.91 -16.58
CA GLY A 64 10.21 4.05 -16.19
C GLY A 64 8.96 3.63 -15.43
N SER A 65 8.17 4.63 -15.02
CA SER A 65 6.85 4.43 -14.42
C SER A 65 5.77 4.44 -15.51
N TYR A 66 4.80 3.53 -15.38
CA TYR A 66 3.74 3.36 -16.36
C TYR A 66 2.39 3.12 -15.69
N THR A 67 1.34 3.65 -16.31
CA THR A 67 -0.02 3.19 -16.05
C THR A 67 -0.25 1.91 -16.87
N LEU A 68 -0.42 0.78 -16.19
CA LEU A 68 -0.82 -0.48 -16.79
C LEU A 68 -2.33 -0.63 -16.67
N LYS A 69 -2.99 -0.93 -17.79
CA LYS A 69 -4.42 -1.22 -17.85
C LYS A 69 -4.65 -2.58 -18.51
N LEU A 70 -5.45 -3.41 -17.86
CA LEU A 70 -5.85 -4.74 -18.30
C LEU A 70 -7.34 -4.73 -18.59
N VAL A 71 -7.71 -5.07 -19.81
CA VAL A 71 -9.11 -5.17 -20.26
C VAL A 71 -9.42 -6.63 -20.58
N PRO A 72 -10.24 -7.32 -19.78
CA PRO A 72 -10.62 -8.71 -20.04
C PRO A 72 -11.20 -8.91 -21.44
N ASP A 73 -10.79 -9.97 -22.14
CA ASP A 73 -11.26 -10.29 -23.49
C ASP A 73 -12.63 -11.04 -23.48
N SER A 74 -13.27 -11.19 -22.31
CA SER A 74 -14.52 -11.95 -22.17
C SER A 74 -15.74 -11.19 -22.66
N VAL A 75 -16.53 -11.84 -23.51
CA VAL A 75 -17.79 -11.29 -24.09
C VAL A 75 -19.06 -11.78 -23.37
N SER A 76 -18.97 -12.86 -22.59
CA SER A 76 -20.13 -13.49 -21.94
C SER A 76 -20.33 -13.09 -20.47
N THR A 77 -19.28 -12.60 -19.81
CA THR A 77 -19.31 -12.15 -18.43
C THR A 77 -18.80 -10.72 -18.38
N GLN A 78 -19.56 -9.83 -17.73
CA GLN A 78 -19.11 -8.46 -17.50
C GLN A 78 -18.02 -8.50 -16.43
N LEU A 79 -16.76 -8.41 -16.85
CA LEU A 79 -15.60 -8.35 -15.98
C LEU A 79 -15.10 -6.90 -15.91
N SER A 80 -14.64 -6.51 -14.73
CA SER A 80 -14.09 -5.17 -14.52
C SER A 80 -12.68 -5.11 -15.13
N PRO A 81 -12.35 -4.09 -15.93
CA PRO A 81 -10.96 -3.80 -16.23
C PRO A 81 -10.22 -3.42 -14.95
N TRP A 82 -8.92 -3.63 -14.94
CA TRP A 82 -8.03 -3.16 -13.88
C TRP A 82 -7.06 -2.13 -14.44
N GLU A 83 -6.73 -1.13 -13.63
CA GLU A 83 -5.75 -0.10 -13.97
C GLU A 83 -4.90 0.20 -12.73
N GLY A 84 -3.58 0.31 -12.90
CA GLY A 84 -2.65 0.54 -11.80
C GLY A 84 -1.29 1.04 -12.27
N GLN A 85 -0.52 1.59 -11.33
CA GLN A 85 0.86 2.04 -11.59
C GLN A 85 1.84 0.87 -11.46
N ILE A 86 2.79 0.79 -12.40
CA ILE A 86 3.91 -0.15 -12.35
C ILE A 86 5.23 0.59 -12.60
N VAL A 87 6.33 -0.01 -12.17
CA VAL A 87 7.69 0.46 -12.47
C VAL A 87 8.43 -0.62 -13.23
N VAL A 88 8.95 -0.27 -14.41
CA VAL A 88 9.89 -1.11 -15.16
C VAL A 88 11.30 -0.67 -14.82
N GLY A 89 12.05 -1.52 -14.11
CA GLY A 89 13.44 -1.26 -13.75
C GLY A 89 14.43 -1.60 -14.89
N GLN A 90 15.67 -1.16 -14.76
CA GLN A 90 16.71 -1.39 -15.77
C GLN A 90 17.32 -2.78 -15.60
N ASN A 91 17.34 -3.58 -16.67
CA ASN A 91 17.85 -4.95 -16.71
C ASN A 91 17.24 -5.87 -15.64
N VAL A 92 16.01 -5.58 -15.21
CA VAL A 92 15.27 -6.38 -14.24
C VAL A 92 13.89 -6.72 -14.78
N LEU A 93 13.33 -7.79 -14.25
CA LEU A 93 11.97 -8.21 -14.52
C LEU A 93 10.99 -7.40 -13.68
N THR A 94 9.94 -6.91 -14.32
CA THR A 94 8.69 -6.49 -13.68
C THR A 94 7.64 -7.52 -14.03
N TYR A 95 7.11 -8.17 -13.01
CA TYR A 95 6.10 -9.21 -13.16
C TYR A 95 4.76 -8.72 -12.65
N VAL A 96 3.72 -8.89 -13.45
CA VAL A 96 2.33 -8.61 -13.07
C VAL A 96 1.51 -9.87 -13.25
N ASN A 97 0.81 -10.29 -12.20
CA ASN A 97 -0.16 -11.37 -12.24
C ASN A 97 -1.54 -10.86 -11.82
N ALA A 98 -2.53 -10.96 -12.70
CA ALA A 98 -3.88 -10.48 -12.41
C ALA A 98 -4.91 -11.61 -12.48
N THR A 99 -5.77 -11.72 -11.47
CA THR A 99 -6.99 -12.51 -11.48
C THR A 99 -8.16 -11.53 -11.57
N LEU A 100 -8.66 -11.31 -12.79
CA LEU A 100 -9.69 -10.32 -13.09
C LEU A 100 -11.08 -10.90 -12.79
N ALA A 101 -11.90 -10.10 -12.11
CA ALA A 101 -13.22 -10.52 -11.67
C ALA A 101 -14.31 -9.49 -12.06
N GLN A 102 -15.56 -9.78 -11.71
CA GLN A 102 -16.71 -8.93 -12.02
C GLN A 102 -16.64 -7.55 -11.34
N SER A 103 -15.89 -7.42 -10.25
CA SER A 103 -15.72 -6.17 -9.51
C SER A 103 -14.27 -5.93 -9.16
N GLU A 104 -13.95 -4.67 -8.88
CA GLU A 104 -12.64 -4.27 -8.34
C GLU A 104 -12.31 -4.96 -7.01
N LEU A 105 -13.31 -5.21 -6.16
CA LEU A 105 -13.13 -5.81 -4.84
C LEU A 105 -12.77 -7.30 -4.89
N THR A 106 -13.24 -7.99 -5.93
CA THR A 106 -12.96 -9.40 -6.16
C THR A 106 -11.77 -9.63 -7.09
N THR A 107 -11.22 -8.57 -7.68
CA THR A 107 -10.03 -8.62 -8.52
C THR A 107 -8.77 -8.64 -7.66
N ALA A 108 -7.90 -9.63 -7.90
CA ALA A 108 -6.60 -9.73 -7.24
C ALA A 108 -5.48 -9.41 -8.24
N VAL A 109 -4.49 -8.63 -7.84
CA VAL A 109 -3.34 -8.29 -8.70
C VAL A 109 -2.07 -8.26 -7.87
N ASP A 110 -1.05 -8.97 -8.32
CA ASP A 110 0.29 -8.95 -7.75
C ASP A 110 1.24 -8.25 -8.73
N ILE A 111 2.04 -7.32 -8.22
CA ILE A 111 3.07 -6.60 -8.97
C ILE A 111 4.38 -6.79 -8.24
N LEU A 112 5.38 -7.35 -8.94
CA LEU A 112 6.69 -7.64 -8.40
C LEU A 112 7.77 -6.98 -9.25
N TRP A 113 8.71 -6.29 -8.64
CA TRP A 113 9.89 -5.76 -9.32
C TRP A 113 11.10 -5.73 -8.38
N LEU A 114 12.28 -5.69 -8.98
CA LEU A 114 13.54 -5.55 -8.25
C LEU A 114 14.00 -4.10 -8.25
N GLU A 115 14.40 -3.62 -7.08
CA GLU A 115 15.11 -2.36 -6.91
C GLU A 115 16.53 -2.64 -6.44
N LYS A 116 17.52 -1.97 -7.04
CA LYS A 116 18.92 -2.11 -6.61
C LYS A 116 19.12 -1.33 -5.31
N ILE A 117 19.73 -1.97 -4.31
CA ILE A 117 20.06 -1.35 -3.03
C ILE A 117 21.57 -1.23 -2.84
N SER A 118 21.99 -0.35 -1.93
CA SER A 118 23.41 -0.14 -1.62
C SER A 118 23.98 -1.22 -0.68
N SER A 119 23.11 -1.94 0.04
CA SER A 119 23.50 -3.09 0.86
C SER A 119 23.95 -4.26 -0.02
N LYS A 120 24.76 -5.16 0.53
CA LYS A 120 25.11 -6.44 -0.12
C LYS A 120 24.10 -7.55 0.18
N ASN A 121 23.18 -7.32 1.11
CA ASN A 121 22.16 -8.29 1.49
C ASN A 121 20.96 -8.23 0.52
N SER A 122 20.03 -9.17 0.65
CA SER A 122 18.72 -9.08 -0.02
C SER A 122 17.65 -8.58 0.93
N GLU A 123 16.69 -7.85 0.39
CA GLU A 123 15.54 -7.34 1.14
C GLU A 123 14.22 -7.73 0.45
N LEU A 124 13.16 -7.85 1.26
CA LEU A 124 11.80 -8.07 0.78
C LEU A 124 10.90 -6.96 1.33
N SER A 125 10.21 -6.25 0.45
CA SER A 125 9.19 -5.26 0.80
C SER A 125 7.84 -5.74 0.31
N VAL A 126 6.86 -5.88 1.21
CA VAL A 126 5.51 -6.34 0.89
C VAL A 126 4.49 -5.29 1.31
N THR A 127 3.64 -4.90 0.37
CA THR A 127 2.54 -3.93 0.55
C THR A 127 1.26 -4.54 0.00
N THR A 128 0.13 -4.34 0.69
CA THR A 128 -1.16 -4.86 0.24
C THR A 128 -2.23 -3.78 0.21
N THR A 129 -3.25 -3.97 -0.63
CA THR A 129 -4.49 -3.20 -0.56
C THR A 129 -5.65 -4.18 -0.38
N PRO A 130 -6.35 -4.16 0.76
CA PRO A 130 -6.09 -3.32 1.95
C PRO A 130 -4.79 -3.71 2.71
N ASP A 131 -4.31 -2.81 3.56
CA ASP A 131 -3.21 -3.08 4.49
C ASP A 131 -3.62 -4.06 5.61
N GLY A 132 -2.66 -4.51 6.41
CA GLY A 132 -2.90 -5.39 7.56
C GLY A 132 -2.97 -6.88 7.23
N ALA A 133 -2.44 -7.29 6.07
CA ALA A 133 -2.29 -8.71 5.73
C ALA A 133 -1.10 -9.33 6.47
N THR A 134 -1.24 -10.55 6.96
CA THR A 134 -0.14 -11.31 7.56
C THR A 134 0.81 -11.80 6.47
N VAL A 135 2.11 -11.62 6.69
CA VAL A 135 3.18 -12.07 5.77
C VAL A 135 3.95 -13.20 6.43
N MET A 136 4.06 -14.32 5.72
CA MET A 136 4.88 -15.46 6.06
C MET A 136 5.95 -15.67 5.00
N VAL A 137 7.17 -16.00 5.42
CA VAL A 137 8.29 -16.35 4.53
C VAL A 137 8.80 -17.72 4.97
N ASP A 138 8.76 -18.69 4.07
CA ASP A 138 9.10 -20.10 4.32
C ASP A 138 8.36 -20.66 5.55
N ASP A 139 7.03 -20.48 5.54
CA ASP A 139 6.09 -20.89 6.59
C ASP A 139 6.27 -20.21 7.96
N ALA A 140 7.27 -19.33 8.13
CA ALA A 140 7.46 -18.54 9.35
C ALA A 140 6.78 -17.16 9.22
N THR A 141 5.91 -16.80 10.18
CA THR A 141 5.31 -15.47 10.24
C THR A 141 6.37 -14.39 10.49
N ARG A 142 6.39 -13.36 9.64
CA ARG A 142 7.37 -12.26 9.69
C ARG A 142 6.79 -10.92 10.07
N GLY A 143 5.47 -10.75 10.00
CA GLY A 143 4.78 -9.51 10.39
C GLY A 143 3.49 -9.29 9.62
N ILE A 144 3.05 -8.04 9.59
CA ILE A 144 1.86 -7.58 8.88
C ILE A 144 2.22 -6.47 7.89
N THR A 145 1.51 -6.35 6.77
CA THR A 145 1.74 -5.31 5.76
C THR A 145 1.26 -3.93 6.22
N PRO A 146 1.94 -2.83 5.80
CA PRO A 146 3.20 -2.79 5.04
C PRO A 146 4.40 -3.32 5.84
N LEU A 147 5.20 -4.20 5.21
CA LEU A 147 6.34 -4.86 5.86
C LEU A 147 7.59 -4.76 4.99
N THR A 148 8.71 -4.35 5.58
CA THR A 148 10.05 -4.48 4.98
C THR A 148 10.91 -5.37 5.86
N LEU A 149 11.49 -6.40 5.26
CA LEU A 149 12.40 -7.34 5.90
C LEU A 149 13.79 -7.13 5.32
N ALA A 150 14.69 -6.64 6.16
CA ALA A 150 16.10 -6.56 5.85
C ALA A 150 16.77 -7.92 6.03
N ASP A 151 17.90 -8.10 5.34
CA ASP A 151 18.85 -9.20 5.56
C ASP A 151 18.26 -10.61 5.46
N ILE A 152 17.32 -10.81 4.54
CA ILE A 152 16.88 -12.17 4.18
C ILE A 152 17.98 -12.83 3.36
N THR A 153 18.22 -14.12 3.59
CA THR A 153 19.16 -14.94 2.81
C THR A 153 18.80 -14.86 1.31
N PRO A 154 19.78 -14.63 0.41
CA PRO A 154 19.51 -14.73 -1.03
C PRO A 154 19.16 -16.18 -1.41
N GLY A 155 18.19 -16.36 -2.30
CA GLY A 155 17.72 -17.69 -2.67
C GLY A 155 16.26 -17.72 -3.09
N ASP A 156 15.75 -18.92 -3.28
CA ASP A 156 14.33 -19.14 -3.56
C ASP A 156 13.56 -19.21 -2.23
N HIS A 157 12.46 -18.47 -2.15
CA HIS A 157 11.61 -18.36 -0.97
C HIS A 157 10.15 -18.53 -1.34
N THR A 158 9.37 -19.05 -0.40
CA THR A 158 7.90 -19.04 -0.50
C THR A 158 7.37 -17.92 0.38
N VAL A 159 6.66 -16.96 -0.22
CA VAL A 159 6.00 -15.87 0.50
C VAL A 159 4.50 -16.11 0.47
N THR A 160 3.90 -16.26 1.64
CA THR A 160 2.45 -16.43 1.80
C THR A 160 1.86 -15.21 2.47
N ILE A 161 0.83 -14.64 1.85
CA ILE A 161 0.12 -13.45 2.32
C ILE A 161 -1.33 -13.82 2.57
N THR A 162 -1.82 -13.54 3.78
CA THR A 162 -3.19 -13.86 4.21
C THR A 162 -3.85 -12.66 4.85
N SER A 163 -5.15 -12.50 4.62
CA SER A 163 -5.99 -11.52 5.31
C SER A 163 -7.42 -12.06 5.39
N VAL A 164 -8.11 -11.78 6.50
CA VAL A 164 -9.45 -12.28 6.76
C VAL A 164 -10.41 -11.76 5.70
N GLY A 165 -11.18 -12.66 5.06
CA GLY A 165 -12.13 -12.33 4.00
C GLY A 165 -11.52 -12.23 2.59
N PHE A 166 -10.19 -12.34 2.47
CA PHE A 166 -9.48 -12.26 1.19
C PHE A 166 -8.91 -13.61 0.75
N LEU A 167 -8.66 -13.74 -0.55
CA LEU A 167 -7.95 -14.89 -1.11
C LEU A 167 -6.51 -14.93 -0.60
N THR A 168 -6.07 -16.10 -0.12
CA THR A 168 -4.67 -16.33 0.23
C THR A 168 -3.81 -16.31 -1.02
N ARG A 169 -2.66 -15.63 -0.96
CA ARG A 169 -1.70 -15.58 -2.06
C ARG A 169 -0.39 -16.24 -1.63
N THR A 170 0.11 -17.13 -2.48
CA THR A 170 1.39 -17.82 -2.29
C THR A 170 2.27 -17.56 -3.49
N LEU A 171 3.42 -16.91 -3.26
CA LEU A 171 4.38 -16.50 -4.27
C LEU A 171 5.67 -17.30 -4.08
N LYS A 172 6.15 -17.94 -5.15
CA LYS A 172 7.52 -18.47 -5.20
C LYS A 172 8.42 -17.42 -5.81
N VAL A 173 9.30 -16.84 -5.01
CA VAL A 173 10.13 -15.70 -5.40
C VAL A 173 11.61 -16.01 -5.22
N LYS A 174 12.46 -15.35 -6.00
CA LYS A 174 13.92 -15.43 -5.85
C LYS A 174 14.46 -14.09 -5.33
N LEU A 175 15.01 -14.10 -4.12
CA LEU A 175 15.72 -12.96 -3.55
C LEU A 175 17.17 -12.95 -4.02
N THR A 176 17.66 -11.79 -4.43
CA THR A 176 19.00 -11.61 -5.00
C THR A 176 19.79 -10.61 -4.17
N ALA A 177 21.02 -10.97 -3.80
CA ALA A 177 21.93 -10.09 -3.06
C ALA A 177 22.11 -8.74 -3.77
N GLY A 178 22.06 -7.64 -3.00
CA GLY A 178 22.15 -6.28 -3.53
C GLY A 178 20.88 -5.76 -4.20
N TYR A 179 19.76 -6.47 -4.04
CA TYR A 179 18.44 -6.06 -4.50
C TYR A 179 17.39 -6.19 -3.40
N ARG A 180 16.43 -5.28 -3.45
CA ARG A 180 15.15 -5.38 -2.76
C ARG A 180 14.11 -5.90 -3.75
N LEU A 181 13.48 -7.03 -3.42
CA LEU A 181 12.27 -7.44 -4.11
C LEU A 181 11.09 -6.68 -3.51
N ILE A 182 10.39 -5.92 -4.35
CA ILE A 182 9.19 -5.21 -3.95
C ILE A 182 7.99 -6.00 -4.48
N VAL A 183 7.05 -6.26 -3.58
CA VAL A 183 5.78 -6.93 -3.83
C VAL A 183 4.68 -5.97 -3.43
N THR A 184 3.86 -5.57 -4.40
CA THR A 184 2.63 -4.82 -4.16
C THR A 184 1.45 -5.65 -4.62
N MET A 185 0.46 -5.79 -3.75
CA MET A 185 -0.62 -6.74 -3.97
C MET A 185 -1.98 -6.12 -3.67
N ARG A 186 -2.87 -6.14 -4.65
CA ARG A 186 -4.29 -5.93 -4.40
C ARG A 186 -4.92 -7.28 -4.07
N MET A 187 -5.52 -7.39 -2.90
CA MET A 187 -6.17 -8.62 -2.45
C MET A 187 -7.59 -8.68 -3.01
N GLY A 188 -7.93 -9.76 -3.69
CA GLY A 188 -9.31 -10.05 -4.09
C GLY A 188 -10.07 -10.75 -2.96
N LEU A 189 -11.33 -10.39 -2.76
CA LEU A 189 -12.20 -11.07 -1.79
C LEU A 189 -12.40 -12.54 -2.14
N ALA A 190 -12.41 -13.39 -1.12
CA ALA A 190 -12.74 -14.80 -1.28
C ALA A 190 -14.24 -14.97 -1.65
N PRO A 191 -14.65 -16.05 -2.35
CA PRO A 191 -16.07 -16.36 -2.55
C PRO A 191 -16.80 -16.46 -1.21
N GLY A 192 -17.84 -15.64 -1.00
CA GLY A 192 -18.53 -15.51 0.29
C GLY A 192 -17.78 -14.71 1.35
N GLY A 193 -16.56 -14.26 1.05
CA GLY A 193 -15.86 -13.23 1.79
C GLY A 193 -16.59 -11.91 1.61
N GLN A 194 -17.15 -11.39 2.70
CA GLN A 194 -17.49 -9.97 2.74
C GLN A 194 -16.16 -9.21 2.69
N ALA A 195 -16.12 -8.04 2.03
CA ALA A 195 -15.15 -7.02 2.41
C ALA A 195 -15.17 -6.93 3.94
N PRO A 196 -14.08 -6.60 4.63
CA PRO A 196 -14.18 -6.27 6.05
C PRO A 196 -15.21 -5.13 6.17
N VAL A 197 -16.47 -5.51 6.40
CA VAL A 197 -17.42 -4.77 7.18
C VAL A 197 -16.64 -4.56 8.46
N ALA A 198 -16.41 -3.30 8.82
CA ALA A 198 -16.04 -2.95 10.18
C ALA A 198 -16.91 -3.82 11.08
N SER A 199 -16.33 -4.86 11.69
CA SER A 199 -17.14 -5.90 12.33
C SER A 199 -17.82 -5.28 13.53
N PRO A 200 -19.17 -5.27 13.59
CA PRO A 200 -19.86 -5.11 14.84
C PRO A 200 -19.87 -6.49 15.53
N THR A 201 -18.99 -6.71 16.50
CA THR A 201 -18.94 -7.95 17.30
C THR A 201 -18.55 -7.56 18.73
N ALA A 202 -19.27 -7.88 19.82
CA ALA A 202 -20.42 -8.76 20.01
C ALA A 202 -21.28 -8.26 21.18
N ALA A 203 -22.60 -8.28 20.98
CA ALA A 203 -23.57 -8.40 22.07
C ALA A 203 -23.71 -9.88 22.45
N LEU A 204 -23.50 -10.21 23.72
CA LEU A 204 -23.91 -11.47 24.32
C LEU A 204 -25.42 -11.40 24.60
N THR A 205 -26.17 -12.32 24.01
CA THR A 205 -27.56 -12.60 24.37
C THR A 205 -27.60 -13.38 25.69
N LEU A 206 -28.25 -12.83 26.71
CA LEU A 206 -29.00 -13.60 27.68
C LEU A 206 -30.47 -13.21 27.58
N THR A 207 -31.27 -14.26 27.49
CA THR A 207 -32.71 -14.36 27.31
C THR A 207 -33.53 -13.44 28.20
N GLY A 208 -34.46 -12.71 27.58
CA GLY A 208 -35.52 -11.96 28.24
C GLY A 208 -36.49 -11.40 27.21
N SER A 209 -37.47 -12.23 26.82
CA SER A 209 -38.63 -11.87 26.01
C SER A 209 -39.28 -10.57 26.49
N VAL A 210 -39.45 -9.56 25.62
CA VAL A 210 -40.74 -8.99 25.21
C VAL A 210 -40.57 -7.93 24.10
N THR A 211 -41.33 -8.13 23.02
CA THR A 211 -41.65 -7.26 21.88
C THR A 211 -43.01 -6.56 22.17
N PRO A 212 -43.50 -5.45 21.54
CA PRO A 212 -42.90 -4.40 20.69
C PRO A 212 -43.30 -2.91 20.99
N THR A 213 -42.58 -1.95 20.37
CA THR A 213 -43.02 -0.65 19.76
C THR A 213 -43.65 0.49 20.62
N PRO A 214 -43.64 1.77 20.16
CA PRO A 214 -42.59 2.57 19.50
C PRO A 214 -42.54 4.05 19.99
N LYS A 215 -41.57 4.83 19.48
CA LYS A 215 -41.66 6.28 19.12
C LYS A 215 -40.83 7.31 19.95
N THR A 216 -39.85 7.85 19.22
CA THR A 216 -39.35 9.25 19.20
C THR A 216 -38.53 9.83 20.36
N ALA A 217 -37.29 10.18 19.99
CA ALA A 217 -36.37 11.23 20.47
C ALA A 217 -36.71 12.04 21.74
N THR A 218 -35.77 12.06 22.70
CA THR A 218 -34.95 13.24 23.11
C THR A 218 -34.36 13.02 24.51
N SER A 219 -33.08 13.40 24.66
CA SER A 219 -32.34 13.74 25.90
C SER A 219 -31.84 12.66 26.87
N SER A 220 -30.50 12.68 27.00
CA SER A 220 -29.69 12.66 28.23
C SER A 220 -29.99 11.64 29.33
N ALA A 221 -29.04 10.70 29.53
CA ALA A 221 -28.73 10.13 30.84
C ALA A 221 -27.27 9.59 30.89
N THR A 222 -26.40 10.39 31.48
CA THR A 222 -25.31 10.06 32.41
C THR A 222 -24.83 8.59 32.46
N ALA A 223 -23.72 8.32 31.78
CA ALA A 223 -22.76 7.32 32.27
C ALA A 223 -22.06 7.90 33.52
N PRO A 224 -21.76 7.10 34.56
CA PRO A 224 -21.01 7.58 35.71
C PRO A 224 -19.62 8.08 35.26
N ASP A 225 -19.20 9.22 35.80
CA ASP A 225 -17.90 9.81 35.46
C ASP A 225 -16.76 8.83 35.77
N PRO A 226 -15.79 8.67 34.85
CA PRO A 226 -14.67 7.76 35.05
C PRO A 226 -13.77 8.22 36.20
N ALA A 227 -13.05 7.28 36.82
CA ALA A 227 -12.13 7.57 37.91
C ALA A 227 -11.08 8.60 37.48
N LYS A 228 -10.82 9.58 38.35
CA LYS A 228 -9.84 10.64 38.16
C LYS A 228 -8.40 10.08 38.18
N PRO A 229 -7.46 10.62 37.40
CA PRO A 229 -7.62 11.75 36.47
C PRO A 229 -8.25 11.31 35.14
N PHE A 230 -9.19 12.11 34.63
CA PHE A 230 -9.86 11.85 33.35
C PHE A 230 -9.87 13.09 32.45
N ILE A 231 -10.05 12.87 31.16
CA ILE A 231 -10.24 13.92 30.16
C ILE A 231 -11.68 13.93 29.66
N THR A 232 -12.19 15.11 29.34
CA THR A 232 -13.42 15.29 28.56
C THR A 232 -13.06 15.79 27.17
N ILE A 233 -13.61 15.19 26.12
CA ILE A 233 -13.38 15.61 24.74
C ILE A 233 -14.17 16.89 24.46
N LYS A 234 -13.50 17.94 23.95
CA LYS A 234 -14.13 19.21 23.55
C LYS A 234 -14.81 19.08 22.19
N ASP A 235 -15.68 20.02 21.87
CA ASP A 235 -16.18 20.17 20.49
C ASP A 235 -15.02 20.42 19.53
N THR A 236 -15.03 19.69 18.42
CA THR A 236 -14.07 19.85 17.32
C THR A 236 -14.81 20.31 16.06
N PRO A 237 -14.17 21.09 15.16
CA PRO A 237 -14.78 21.51 13.90
C PRO A 237 -15.22 20.35 13.00
N THR A 238 -14.64 19.17 13.20
CA THR A 238 -14.93 17.94 12.46
C THR A 238 -16.02 17.09 13.11
N GLY A 239 -16.51 17.46 14.30
CA GLY A 239 -17.53 16.72 15.05
C GLY A 239 -17.02 15.47 15.78
N PHE A 240 -15.70 15.21 15.76
CA PHE A 240 -15.04 14.10 16.45
C PHE A 240 -13.55 14.42 16.68
N LEU A 241 -12.94 13.78 17.68
CA LEU A 241 -11.49 13.80 17.91
C LEU A 241 -10.87 12.47 17.52
N ARG A 242 -9.73 12.51 16.82
CA ARG A 242 -8.98 11.32 16.42
C ARG A 242 -8.18 10.76 17.59
N VAL A 243 -8.23 9.45 17.74
CA VAL A 243 -7.34 8.63 18.57
C VAL A 243 -6.26 8.07 17.67
N ARG A 244 -5.00 8.10 18.10
CA ARG A 244 -3.83 7.69 17.29
C ARG A 244 -3.04 6.58 17.97
N MET A 245 -2.31 5.80 17.19
CA MET A 245 -1.51 4.69 17.74
C MET A 245 -0.32 5.19 18.56
N GLU A 246 0.23 6.36 18.23
CA GLU A 246 1.30 7.03 18.96
C GLU A 246 0.93 8.50 19.24
N ALA A 247 1.60 9.11 20.22
CA ALA A 247 1.44 10.53 20.50
C ALA A 247 2.02 11.36 19.35
N GLY A 248 1.18 12.12 18.66
CA GLY A 248 1.62 13.03 17.59
C GLY A 248 0.65 13.13 16.42
N THR A 249 0.65 14.26 15.72
CA THR A 249 -0.27 14.52 14.61
C THR A 249 0.05 13.74 13.34
N SER A 250 1.26 13.18 13.24
CA SER A 250 1.71 12.36 12.11
C SER A 250 1.47 10.86 12.32
N ALA A 251 1.08 10.43 13.52
CA ALA A 251 0.84 9.03 13.85
C ALA A 251 -0.46 8.50 13.23
N THR A 252 -0.51 7.21 12.88
CA THR A 252 -1.71 6.59 12.28
C THR A 252 -2.93 6.70 13.18
N GLU A 253 -4.09 6.98 12.61
CA GLU A 253 -5.37 7.04 13.32
C GLU A 253 -5.78 5.63 13.77
N ALA A 254 -5.89 5.42 15.08
CA ALA A 254 -6.34 4.18 15.72
C ALA A 254 -7.87 4.14 15.87
N GLY A 255 -8.51 5.31 15.95
CA GLY A 255 -9.95 5.42 16.17
C GLY A 255 -10.42 6.87 16.26
N ARG A 256 -11.68 7.06 16.66
CA ARG A 256 -12.31 8.38 16.87
C ARG A 256 -13.15 8.34 18.14
N VAL A 257 -13.17 9.46 18.86
CA VAL A 257 -13.98 9.70 20.05
C VAL A 257 -14.79 10.98 19.84
N ASN A 258 -15.96 11.08 20.46
CA ASN A 258 -16.90 12.16 20.21
C ASN A 258 -16.76 13.28 21.26
N PRO A 259 -17.13 14.53 20.92
CA PRO A 259 -17.24 15.60 21.90
C PRO A 259 -18.18 15.21 23.05
N GLY A 260 -17.78 15.55 24.28
CA GLY A 260 -18.49 15.19 25.51
C GLY A 260 -18.10 13.84 26.12
N ASP A 261 -17.43 12.96 25.37
CA ASP A 261 -16.96 11.69 25.90
C ASP A 261 -15.91 11.91 27.01
N LYS A 262 -15.91 11.06 28.02
CA LYS A 262 -15.00 11.12 29.16
C LYS A 262 -14.15 9.85 29.24
N PHE A 263 -12.83 10.00 29.41
CA PHE A 263 -11.90 8.88 29.46
C PHE A 263 -10.89 9.06 30.58
N THR A 264 -10.64 8.01 31.37
CA THR A 264 -9.51 7.97 32.31
C THR A 264 -8.20 8.09 31.54
N ILE A 265 -7.29 8.91 32.06
CA ILE A 265 -5.94 9.02 31.51
C ILE A 265 -5.13 7.83 32.00
N LEU A 266 -4.58 7.06 31.06
CA LEU A 266 -3.66 5.96 31.36
C LEU A 266 -2.21 6.45 31.38
N GLU A 267 -1.84 7.28 30.39
CA GLU A 267 -0.48 7.81 30.23
C GLU A 267 -0.53 9.21 29.63
N THR A 268 0.49 10.04 29.89
CA THR A 268 0.62 11.39 29.34
C THR A 268 1.98 11.56 28.68
N HIS A 269 2.01 12.11 27.46
CA HIS A 269 3.22 12.40 26.72
C HIS A 269 3.13 13.78 26.07
N THR A 270 4.21 14.55 26.06
CA THR A 270 4.24 15.87 25.41
C THR A 270 5.03 15.76 24.11
N VAL A 271 4.38 16.07 22.99
CA VAL A 271 5.01 16.07 21.66
C VAL A 271 4.86 17.47 21.09
N SER A 272 5.99 18.14 20.85
CA SER A 272 6.05 19.52 20.34
C SER A 272 5.18 20.50 21.16
N ASP A 273 5.43 20.54 22.47
CA ASP A 273 4.72 21.39 23.46
C ASP A 273 3.21 21.16 23.57
N THR A 274 2.69 20.14 22.89
CA THR A 274 1.29 19.72 22.98
C THR A 274 1.18 18.47 23.83
N PRO A 275 0.40 18.49 24.93
CA PRO A 275 0.17 17.28 25.71
C PRO A 275 -0.71 16.31 24.93
N TRP A 276 -0.43 15.02 25.05
CA TRP A 276 -1.20 13.90 24.52
C TRP A 276 -1.54 12.96 25.67
N TYR A 277 -2.76 12.44 25.65
CA TYR A 277 -3.26 11.55 26.69
C TYR A 277 -3.60 10.19 26.08
N GLN A 278 -3.05 9.13 26.66
CA GLN A 278 -3.42 7.78 26.28
C GLN A 278 -4.72 7.40 27.01
N ILE A 279 -5.70 6.93 26.24
CA ILE A 279 -7.02 6.54 26.71
C ILE A 279 -7.39 5.17 26.19
N LYS A 280 -8.32 4.51 26.88
CA LYS A 280 -8.97 3.30 26.40
C LYS A 280 -10.23 3.69 25.61
N TYR A 281 -10.14 3.76 24.28
CA TYR A 281 -11.16 4.44 23.47
C TYR A 281 -12.38 3.57 23.12
N ASP A 282 -12.26 2.25 23.19
CA ASP A 282 -13.35 1.30 22.94
C ASP A 282 -13.51 0.28 24.10
N GLY A 283 -12.97 0.61 25.26
CA GLY A 283 -13.01 -0.25 26.44
C GLY A 283 -12.03 -1.42 26.42
N THR A 284 -11.29 -1.69 25.33
CA THR A 284 -10.24 -2.73 25.25
C THR A 284 -8.92 -2.18 24.73
N ASN A 285 -8.97 -1.41 23.65
CA ASN A 285 -7.82 -0.85 22.94
C ASN A 285 -7.46 0.53 23.47
N THR A 286 -6.15 0.78 23.51
CA THR A 286 -5.57 2.05 23.96
C THR A 286 -5.10 2.88 22.78
N GLY A 287 -5.17 4.19 22.90
CA GLY A 287 -4.58 5.11 21.91
C GLY A 287 -4.50 6.54 22.42
N TRP A 288 -3.83 7.39 21.66
CA TRP A 288 -3.45 8.73 22.06
C TRP A 288 -4.36 9.80 21.47
N VAL A 289 -4.87 10.69 22.31
CA VAL A 289 -5.64 11.86 21.90
C VAL A 289 -4.91 13.16 22.23
N SER A 290 -5.08 14.17 21.38
CA SER A 290 -4.41 15.47 21.57
C SER A 290 -5.09 16.28 22.68
N GLY A 291 -4.27 16.79 23.59
CA GLY A 291 -4.66 17.64 24.70
C GLY A 291 -5.24 18.99 24.29
N GLN A 292 -4.98 19.45 23.06
CA GLN A 292 -5.58 20.68 22.52
C GLN A 292 -7.11 20.61 22.47
N TYR A 293 -7.65 19.42 22.22
CA TYR A 293 -9.09 19.16 22.06
C TYR A 293 -9.70 18.46 23.27
N THR A 294 -9.07 18.56 24.44
CA THR A 294 -9.56 17.92 25.67
C THR A 294 -9.46 18.86 26.87
N THR A 295 -10.24 18.57 27.90
CA THR A 295 -10.17 19.21 29.22
C THR A 295 -9.81 18.16 30.26
N LYS A 296 -8.65 18.27 30.89
CA LYS A 296 -8.20 17.37 31.97
C LYS A 296 -8.88 17.76 33.28
N THR A 297 -9.41 16.77 33.99
CA THR A 297 -9.95 16.89 35.36
C THR A 297 -9.18 15.96 36.27
N GLU A 298 -8.59 16.52 37.34
CA GLU A 298 -7.84 15.80 38.37
C GLU A 298 -8.70 15.40 39.57
#